data_AF-A0A1R1Y258-F1
#
_entry.id   AF-A0A1R1Y258-F1
#
_cell.length_a   1.000
_cell.length_b   1.000
_cell.length_c   1.000
_cell.angle_alpha   90.00
_cell.angle_beta   90.00
_cell.angle_gamma   90.00
#
_symmetry.space_group_name_H-M   'P 1'
#
loop_
_entity.id
_entity.type
_entity.pdbx_description
1 polymer ?
#
loop_
_entity_poly.entity_id
_entity_poly.type
_entity_poly.pdbx_seq_one_letter_code
_entity_poly.pdbx_strand_id
1 'polypeptide(L)'
;MATFIVLKVLLGLSAEELFGSKDSEISSLRQQLIDGENSFNALADEHNKLAAALSEKEAELARIKQSLDTESRHRLEQAVAYEQLKAEMAMKCEQLAVKEASLYKRLMELQTDSSRTESTFGQTSLRNIPKIPSFDGQPISFNRWIFGVDELFTNYPGLSDFQKRILVVDSLKGDARSWYDAEPDGNIDIW
;
A
#
# COMPACT_ATOMS: atom_id res chain seq x y z
N MET A 1 -14.08 -113.80 -22.41
CA MET A 1 -14.17 -112.76 -23.46
C MET A 1 -15.09 -111.61 -23.03
N ALA A 2 -16.33 -111.88 -22.59
CA ALA A 2 -17.29 -110.85 -22.15
C ALA A 2 -16.81 -109.99 -20.96
N THR A 3 -16.21 -110.58 -19.93
CA THR A 3 -15.69 -109.85 -18.76
C THR A 3 -14.57 -108.87 -19.10
N PHE A 4 -13.73 -109.18 -20.09
CA PHE A 4 -12.63 -108.31 -20.51
C PHE A 4 -13.13 -107.07 -21.28
N ILE A 5 -14.20 -107.21 -22.07
CA ILE A 5 -14.83 -106.11 -22.79
C ILE A 5 -15.51 -105.15 -21.81
N VAL A 6 -16.25 -105.68 -20.82
CA VAL A 6 -16.92 -104.88 -19.79
C VAL A 6 -15.92 -104.06 -18.99
N LEU A 7 -14.79 -104.65 -18.57
CA LEU A 7 -13.75 -103.95 -17.81
C LEU A 7 -13.12 -102.80 -18.62
N LYS A 8 -12.89 -103.00 -19.92
CA LYS A 8 -12.30 -101.99 -20.81
C LYS A 8 -13.25 -100.80 -21.06
N VAL A 9 -14.55 -101.06 -21.18
CA VAL A 9 -15.58 -100.02 -21.32
C VAL A 9 -15.73 -99.22 -20.02
N LEU A 10 -15.76 -99.88 -18.86
CA LEU A 10 -15.82 -99.22 -17.55
C LEU A 10 -14.61 -98.32 -17.29
N LEU A 11 -13.40 -98.79 -17.62
CA LEU A 11 -12.18 -97.98 -17.50
C LEU A 11 -12.18 -96.79 -18.47
N GLY A 12 -12.72 -96.96 -19.68
CA GLY A 12 -12.86 -95.87 -20.66
C GLY A 12 -13.81 -94.77 -20.17
N LEU A 13 -14.99 -95.16 -19.65
CA LEU A 13 -15.99 -94.22 -19.12
C LEU A 13 -15.46 -93.45 -17.90
N SER A 14 -14.78 -94.14 -16.98
CA SER A 14 -14.16 -93.50 -15.80
C SER A 14 -13.05 -92.51 -16.17
N ALA A 15 -12.26 -92.80 -17.21
CA ALA A 15 -11.26 -91.88 -17.71
C ALA A 15 -11.90 -90.64 -18.34
N GLU A 16 -12.97 -90.81 -19.11
CA GLU A 16 -13.68 -89.72 -19.78
C GLU A 16 -14.35 -88.75 -18.79
N GLU A 17 -14.96 -89.26 -17.72
CA GLU A 17 -15.48 -88.44 -16.62
C GLU A 17 -14.36 -87.63 -15.92
N LEU A 18 -13.21 -88.26 -15.67
CA LEU A 18 -12.05 -87.59 -15.07
C LEU A 18 -11.49 -86.50 -16.00
N PHE A 19 -11.37 -86.77 -17.30
CA PHE A 19 -10.93 -85.79 -18.29
C PHE A 19 -11.89 -84.59 -18.36
N GLY A 20 -13.20 -84.83 -18.43
CA GLY A 20 -14.20 -83.76 -18.41
C GLY A 20 -14.13 -82.91 -17.14
N SER A 21 -13.94 -83.55 -15.98
CA SER A 21 -13.71 -82.83 -14.71
C SER A 21 -12.45 -81.98 -14.76
N LYS A 22 -11.34 -82.47 -15.32
CA LYS A 22 -10.10 -81.70 -15.42
C LYS A 22 -10.18 -80.56 -16.45
N ASP A 23 -10.86 -80.76 -17.57
CA ASP A 23 -11.05 -79.69 -18.56
C ASP A 23 -11.92 -78.55 -18.02
N SER A 24 -12.96 -78.87 -17.24
CA SER A 24 -13.76 -77.84 -16.55
C SER A 24 -12.94 -77.10 -15.48
N GLU A 25 -12.12 -77.80 -14.69
CA GLU A 25 -11.22 -77.20 -13.71
C GLU A 25 -10.20 -76.26 -14.38
N ILE A 26 -9.57 -76.70 -15.48
CA ILE A 26 -8.62 -75.89 -16.27
C ILE A 26 -9.32 -74.64 -16.82
N SER A 27 -10.53 -74.78 -17.34
CA SER A 27 -11.30 -73.66 -17.86
C SER A 27 -11.64 -72.64 -16.77
N SER A 28 -12.01 -73.12 -15.57
CA SER A 28 -12.26 -72.26 -14.40
C SER A 28 -11.00 -71.52 -13.97
N LEU A 29 -9.86 -72.21 -13.85
CA LEU A 29 -8.58 -71.61 -13.47
C LEU A 29 -8.11 -70.57 -14.48
N ARG A 30 -8.30 -70.83 -15.79
CA ARG A 30 -7.98 -69.84 -16.84
C ARG A 30 -8.83 -68.58 -16.70
N GLN A 31 -10.12 -68.71 -16.42
CA GLN A 31 -10.98 -67.55 -16.20
C GLN A 31 -10.55 -66.76 -14.96
N GLN A 32 -10.26 -67.44 -13.85
CA GLN A 32 -9.75 -66.78 -12.64
C GLN A 32 -8.45 -66.03 -12.88
N LEU A 33 -7.55 -66.58 -13.71
CA LEU A 33 -6.29 -65.92 -14.07
C LEU A 33 -6.55 -64.63 -14.86
N ILE A 34 -7.46 -64.67 -15.84
CA ILE A 34 -7.86 -63.50 -16.64
C ILE A 34 -8.50 -62.43 -15.74
N ASP A 35 -9.42 -62.83 -14.87
CA ASP A 35 -10.10 -61.90 -13.97
C ASP A 35 -9.12 -61.27 -12.97
N GLY A 36 -8.18 -62.07 -12.45
CA GLY A 36 -7.10 -61.62 -11.59
C GLY A 36 -6.15 -60.64 -12.28
N GLU A 37 -5.76 -60.93 -13.52
CA GLU A 37 -4.91 -60.03 -14.33
C GLU A 37 -5.61 -58.70 -14.60
N ASN A 38 -6.89 -58.73 -14.97
CA ASN A 38 -7.69 -57.51 -15.18
C ASN A 38 -7.79 -56.68 -13.90
N SER A 39 -8.05 -57.31 -12.76
CA SER A 39 -8.12 -56.61 -11.47
C SER A 39 -6.77 -56.03 -11.06
N PHE A 40 -5.68 -56.75 -11.28
CA PHE A 40 -4.33 -56.26 -10.99
C PHE A 40 -3.99 -55.05 -11.86
N ASN A 41 -4.27 -55.10 -13.15
CA ASN A 41 -4.00 -54.00 -14.07
C ASN A 41 -4.79 -52.74 -13.69
N ALA A 42 -6.08 -52.89 -13.32
CA ALA A 42 -6.89 -51.77 -12.84
C ALA A 42 -6.29 -51.13 -11.57
N LEU A 43 -5.85 -51.97 -10.61
CA LEU A 43 -5.24 -51.49 -9.37
C LEU A 43 -3.88 -50.81 -9.63
N ALA A 44 -3.08 -51.33 -10.56
CA ALA A 44 -1.81 -50.73 -10.95
C ALA A 44 -2.02 -49.33 -11.56
N ASP A 45 -3.04 -49.17 -12.41
CA ASP A 45 -3.41 -47.87 -12.97
C ASP A 45 -3.87 -46.88 -11.90
N GLU A 46 -4.68 -47.32 -10.93
CA GLU A 46 -5.08 -46.49 -9.79
C GLU A 46 -3.88 -46.08 -8.92
N HIS A 47 -2.98 -47.03 -8.61
CA HIS A 47 -1.77 -46.75 -7.85
C HIS A 47 -0.91 -45.68 -8.56
N ASN A 48 -0.72 -45.79 -9.87
CA ASN A 48 0.04 -44.81 -10.64
C ASN A 48 -0.62 -43.42 -10.63
N LYS A 49 -1.95 -43.35 -10.75
CA LYS A 49 -2.70 -42.09 -10.64
C LYS A 49 -2.53 -41.45 -9.26
N LEU A 50 -2.65 -42.25 -8.20
CA LEU A 50 -2.49 -41.77 -6.82
C LEU A 50 -1.06 -41.32 -6.53
N ALA A 51 -0.06 -42.04 -7.03
CA ALA A 51 1.35 -41.66 -6.89
C ALA A 51 1.64 -40.31 -7.58
N ALA A 52 1.09 -40.10 -8.78
CA ALA A 52 1.20 -38.82 -9.47
C ALA A 52 0.52 -37.68 -8.70
N ALA A 53 -0.71 -37.90 -8.22
CA ALA A 53 -1.44 -36.92 -7.42
C ALA A 53 -0.74 -36.59 -6.09
N LEU A 54 -0.13 -37.58 -5.43
CA LEU A 54 0.64 -37.37 -4.22
C LEU A 54 1.86 -36.48 -4.47
N SER A 55 2.62 -36.78 -5.53
CA SER A 55 3.78 -35.98 -5.93
C SER A 55 3.40 -34.52 -6.24
N GLU A 56 2.27 -34.30 -6.91
CA GLU A 56 1.74 -32.95 -7.15
C GLU A 56 1.40 -32.23 -5.84
N LYS A 57 0.73 -32.90 -4.90
CA LYS A 57 0.38 -32.32 -3.60
C LYS A 57 1.61 -32.01 -2.74
N GLU A 58 2.63 -32.85 -2.79
CA GLU A 58 3.90 -32.59 -2.11
C GLU A 58 4.60 -31.35 -2.69
N ALA A 59 4.59 -31.18 -4.02
CA ALA A 59 5.13 -29.99 -4.68
C ALA A 59 4.35 -28.71 -4.35
N GLU A 60 3.01 -28.77 -4.32
CA GLU A 60 2.17 -27.66 -3.89
C GLU A 60 2.45 -27.26 -2.44
N LEU A 61 2.54 -28.25 -1.55
CA LEU A 61 2.82 -28.02 -0.13
C LEU A 61 4.20 -27.38 0.08
N ALA A 62 5.21 -27.80 -0.68
CA ALA A 62 6.53 -27.18 -0.65
C ALA A 62 6.49 -25.71 -1.11
N ARG A 63 5.75 -25.39 -2.18
CA ARG A 63 5.57 -24.01 -2.66
C ARG A 63 4.85 -23.13 -1.63
N ILE A 64 3.78 -23.64 -1.02
CA ILE A 64 3.01 -22.89 -0.01
C ILE A 64 3.88 -22.59 1.21
N LYS A 65 4.64 -23.57 1.70
CA LYS A 65 5.60 -23.35 2.81
C LYS A 65 6.62 -22.27 2.48
N GLN A 66 7.23 -22.34 1.30
CA GLN A 66 8.18 -21.34 0.85
C GLN A 66 7.54 -19.94 0.77
N SER A 67 6.33 -19.85 0.21
CA SER A 67 5.59 -18.58 0.13
C SER A 67 5.28 -18.01 1.52
N LEU A 68 4.83 -18.84 2.45
CA LEU A 68 4.55 -18.42 3.84
C LEU A 68 5.81 -17.90 4.54
N ASP A 69 6.95 -18.60 4.39
CA ASP A 69 8.23 -18.17 4.96
C ASP A 69 8.69 -16.84 4.35
N THR A 70 8.51 -16.66 3.05
CA THR A 70 8.83 -15.39 2.39
C THR A 70 7.95 -14.25 2.86
N GLU A 71 6.64 -14.45 2.96
CA GLU A 71 5.69 -13.44 3.40
C GLU A 71 5.94 -13.04 4.87
N SER A 72 6.19 -14.03 5.72
CA SER A 72 6.50 -13.80 7.14
C SER A 72 7.75 -12.95 7.31
N ARG A 73 8.78 -13.18 6.48
CA ARG A 73 10.01 -12.38 6.48
C ARG A 73 9.77 -10.94 6.02
N HIS A 74 9.06 -10.74 4.90
CA HIS A 74 8.74 -9.40 4.40
C HIS A 74 7.92 -8.60 5.41
N ARG A 75 6.96 -9.26 6.09
CA ARG A 75 6.17 -8.62 7.15
C ARG A 75 7.03 -8.18 8.33
N LEU A 76 7.99 -9.02 8.75
CA LEU A 76 8.92 -8.66 9.81
C LEU A 76 9.83 -7.50 9.41
N GLU A 77 10.38 -7.53 8.19
CA GLU A 77 11.21 -6.45 7.64
C GLU A 77 10.43 -5.12 7.59
N GLN A 78 9.17 -5.15 7.16
CA GLN A 78 8.31 -3.97 7.13
C GLN A 78 8.03 -3.43 8.54
N ALA A 79 7.75 -4.30 9.51
CA ALA A 79 7.52 -3.89 10.89
C ALA A 79 8.77 -3.24 11.52
N VAL A 80 9.95 -3.81 11.27
CA VAL A 80 11.22 -3.25 11.72
C VAL A 80 11.48 -1.89 11.07
N ALA A 81 11.30 -1.76 9.76
CA ALA A 81 11.48 -0.50 9.05
C ALA A 81 10.53 0.59 9.55
N TYR A 82 9.27 0.23 9.84
CA TYR A 82 8.29 1.16 10.39
C TYR A 82 8.70 1.69 11.77
N GLU A 83 9.12 0.80 12.69
CA GLU A 83 9.57 1.22 14.03
C GLU A 83 10.87 2.05 13.96
N GLN A 84 11.79 1.72 13.04
CA GLN A 84 12.98 2.53 12.80
C GLN A 84 12.64 3.94 12.32
N LEU A 85 11.73 4.07 11.35
CA LEU A 85 11.27 5.36 10.84
C LEU A 85 10.60 6.19 11.94
N LYS A 86 9.77 5.55 12.76
CA LYS A 86 9.10 6.20 13.90
C LYS A 86 10.11 6.72 14.92
N ALA A 87 11.14 5.94 15.24
CA ALA A 87 12.21 6.38 16.12
C ALA A 87 13.02 7.55 15.52
N GLU A 88 13.32 7.49 14.22
CA GLU A 88 14.02 8.58 13.51
C GLU A 88 13.21 9.87 13.52
N MET A 89 11.90 9.79 13.27
CA MET A 89 10.99 10.94 13.35
C MET A 89 10.94 11.53 14.76
N ALA A 90 10.84 10.69 15.79
CA ALA A 90 10.83 11.14 17.17
C ALA A 90 12.12 11.90 17.53
N MET A 91 13.29 11.38 17.12
CA MET A 91 14.58 12.07 17.32
C MET A 91 14.63 13.42 16.60
N LYS A 92 14.11 13.50 15.35
CA LYS A 92 14.04 14.77 14.62
C LYS A 92 13.12 15.78 15.32
N CYS A 93 11.96 15.35 15.81
CA CYS A 93 11.05 16.19 16.58
C CYS A 93 11.69 16.73 17.86
N GLU A 94 12.41 15.87 18.60
CA GLU A 94 13.16 16.28 19.79
C GLU A 94 14.23 17.32 19.47
N GLN A 95 15.03 17.10 18.41
CA GLN A 95 16.04 18.07 17.98
C GLN A 95 15.44 19.42 17.57
N LEU A 96 14.29 19.41 16.90
CA LEU A 96 13.58 20.64 16.53
C LEU A 96 13.07 21.38 17.77
N ALA A 97 12.46 20.67 18.73
CA ALA A 97 12.00 21.26 19.99
C ALA A 97 13.15 21.88 20.80
N VAL A 98 14.32 21.22 20.84
CA VAL A 98 15.52 21.77 21.50
C VAL A 98 15.99 23.05 20.80
N LYS A 99 16.03 23.06 19.46
CA LYS A 99 16.40 24.27 18.70
C LYS A 99 15.39 25.40 18.93
N GLU A 100 14.10 25.10 18.89
CA GLU A 100 13.03 26.06 19.14
C GLU A 100 13.14 26.68 20.54
N ALA A 101 13.33 25.86 21.58
CA ALA A 101 13.55 26.34 22.95
C ALA A 101 14.81 27.23 23.05
N SER A 102 15.89 26.89 22.34
CA SER A 102 17.10 27.70 22.31
C SER A 102 16.89 29.06 21.64
N LEU A 103 16.07 29.13 20.59
CA LEU A 103 15.71 30.38 19.91
C LEU A 103 14.84 31.25 20.80
N TYR A 104 13.84 30.68 21.47
CA TYR A 104 13.02 31.42 22.44
C TYR A 104 13.86 32.00 23.58
N LYS A 105 14.81 31.23 24.11
CA LYS A 105 15.76 31.72 25.12
C LYS A 105 16.57 32.92 24.62
N ARG A 106 17.12 32.82 23.40
CA ARG A 106 17.88 33.91 22.76
C ARG A 106 17.02 35.17 22.55
N LEU A 107 15.77 35.01 22.12
CA LEU A 107 14.84 36.12 21.93
C LEU A 107 14.53 36.82 23.25
N MET A 108 14.34 36.06 24.33
CA MET A 108 14.09 36.62 25.66
C MET A 108 15.32 37.40 26.18
N GLU A 109 16.53 36.83 26.03
CA GLU A 109 17.79 37.50 26.36
C GLU A 109 17.95 38.84 25.60
N LEU A 110 17.70 38.85 24.29
CA LEU A 110 17.76 40.07 23.47
C LEU A 110 16.71 41.12 23.86
N GLN A 111 15.49 40.71 24.24
CA GLN A 111 14.46 41.64 24.74
C GLN A 111 14.84 42.24 26.10
N THR A 112 15.43 41.44 26.99
CA THR A 112 15.93 41.95 28.28
C THR A 112 17.13 42.89 28.10
N ASP A 113 18.00 42.64 27.12
CA ASP A 113 19.15 43.53 26.83
C ASP A 113 18.72 44.82 26.13
N SER A 114 17.70 44.78 25.26
CA SER A 114 17.11 45.97 24.64
C SER A 114 16.42 46.91 25.63
N SER A 115 16.14 46.43 26.86
CA SER A 115 15.64 47.26 27.96
C SER A 115 16.76 48.09 28.62
N ARG A 116 18.03 47.82 28.28
CA ARG A 116 19.23 48.47 28.84
C ARG A 116 20.00 49.33 27.85
N THR A 117 19.69 49.24 26.56
CA THR A 117 20.27 50.13 25.54
C THR A 117 19.20 50.50 24.52
N GLU A 118 18.70 51.73 24.61
CA GLU A 118 18.12 52.43 23.47
C GLU A 118 19.14 52.40 22.33
N SER A 119 18.92 51.56 21.33
CA SER A 119 19.74 51.56 20.12
C SER A 119 18.84 51.37 18.91
N THR A 120 18.32 52.50 18.45
CA THR A 120 18.01 52.89 17.08
C THR A 120 18.47 51.89 16.02
N PHE A 121 17.60 50.94 15.66
CA PHE A 121 17.64 50.28 14.37
C PHE A 121 16.24 50.35 13.76
N GLY A 122 16.18 50.98 12.58
CA GLY A 122 14.95 51.40 11.92
C GLY A 122 13.96 50.27 11.66
N GLN A 123 13.01 50.12 12.58
CA GLN A 123 11.65 49.74 12.20
C GLN A 123 10.92 51.03 11.86
N THR A 124 10.71 51.29 10.57
CA THR A 124 9.64 52.21 10.15
C THR A 124 8.34 51.63 10.68
N SER A 125 7.91 52.11 11.85
CA SER A 125 6.66 51.70 12.45
C SER A 125 5.53 51.99 11.48
N LEU A 126 4.80 50.96 11.05
CA LEU A 126 3.59 51.09 10.22
C LEU A 126 2.52 52.00 10.87
N ARG A 127 2.67 52.35 12.16
CA ARG A 127 1.80 53.30 12.88
C ARG A 127 1.83 54.73 12.32
N ASN A 128 2.86 55.11 11.56
CA ASN A 128 3.00 56.46 11.02
C ASN A 128 2.53 56.61 9.57
N ILE A 129 2.03 55.53 8.95
CA ILE A 129 1.56 55.54 7.57
C ILE A 129 0.07 55.90 7.58
N PRO A 130 -0.39 56.86 6.76
CA PRO A 130 -1.80 57.17 6.63
C PRO A 130 -2.62 55.92 6.26
N LYS A 131 -3.79 55.78 6.86
CA LYS A 131 -4.67 54.63 6.58
C LYS A 131 -5.27 54.76 5.18
N ILE A 132 -5.21 53.68 4.40
CA ILE A 132 -5.88 53.61 3.08
C ILE A 132 -7.40 53.65 3.28
N PRO A 133 -8.15 54.51 2.54
CA PRO A 133 -9.61 54.51 2.57
C PRO A 133 -10.17 53.14 2.24
N SER A 134 -11.25 52.72 2.90
CA SER A 134 -11.84 51.41 2.63
C SER A 134 -12.49 51.35 1.24
N PHE A 135 -12.36 50.20 0.56
CA PHE A 135 -12.98 49.95 -0.74
C PHE A 135 -13.83 48.67 -0.70
N ASP A 136 -15.09 48.81 -1.11
CA ASP A 136 -16.13 47.78 -1.01
C ASP A 136 -16.48 47.11 -2.36
N GLY A 137 -15.87 47.57 -3.46
CA GLY A 137 -16.08 47.00 -4.80
C GLY A 137 -16.84 47.89 -5.78
N GLN A 138 -17.13 49.15 -5.43
CA GLN A 138 -17.85 50.07 -6.32
C GLN A 138 -17.01 50.49 -7.54
N PRO A 139 -17.37 50.09 -8.79
CA PRO A 139 -16.53 50.30 -9.98
C PRO A 139 -16.25 51.78 -10.29
N ILE A 140 -17.22 52.65 -10.00
CA ILE A 140 -17.12 54.09 -10.25
C ILE A 140 -16.02 54.74 -9.38
N SER A 141 -15.80 54.19 -8.17
CA SER A 141 -14.82 54.73 -7.23
C SER A 141 -13.45 54.07 -7.32
N PHE A 142 -13.31 52.96 -8.06
CA PHE A 142 -12.09 52.18 -8.16
C PHE A 142 -10.91 53.00 -8.66
N ASN A 143 -11.07 53.74 -9.76
CA ASN A 143 -9.99 54.58 -10.32
C ASN A 143 -9.51 55.62 -9.31
N ARG A 144 -10.42 56.29 -8.60
CA ARG A 144 -10.05 57.28 -7.58
C ARG A 144 -9.32 56.62 -6.41
N TRP A 145 -9.76 55.43 -6.03
CA TRP A 145 -9.19 54.68 -4.92
C TRP A 145 -7.78 54.18 -5.25
N ILE A 146 -7.57 53.53 -6.39
CA ILE A 146 -6.26 53.00 -6.80
C ILE A 146 -5.22 54.12 -6.93
N PHE A 147 -5.57 55.26 -7.53
CA PHE A 147 -4.67 56.42 -7.60
C PHE A 147 -4.26 56.94 -6.22
N GLY A 148 -5.18 56.94 -5.25
CA GLY A 148 -4.88 57.34 -3.89
C GLY A 148 -3.93 56.37 -3.17
N VAL A 149 -4.02 55.07 -3.47
CA VAL A 149 -3.10 54.07 -2.94
C VAL A 149 -1.71 54.19 -3.59
N ASP A 150 -1.64 54.38 -4.91
CA ASP A 150 -0.38 54.59 -5.63
C ASP A 150 0.36 55.86 -5.16
N GLU A 151 -0.37 56.96 -4.97
CA GLU A 151 0.18 58.20 -4.42
C GLU A 151 0.74 57.97 -3.01
N LEU A 152 0.03 57.20 -2.18
CA LEU A 152 0.51 56.84 -0.85
C LEU A 152 1.80 56.02 -0.91
N PHE A 153 1.89 54.98 -1.75
CA PHE A 153 3.11 54.19 -1.84
C PHE A 153 4.28 54.94 -2.48
N THR A 154 4.01 55.90 -3.36
CA THR A 154 5.03 56.81 -3.90
C THR A 154 5.64 57.69 -2.81
N ASN A 155 4.83 58.14 -1.84
CA ASN A 155 5.27 58.94 -0.70
C ASN A 155 6.00 58.11 0.39
N TYR A 156 5.89 56.78 0.35
CA TYR A 156 6.52 55.87 1.29
C TYR A 156 7.33 54.78 0.56
N PRO A 157 8.43 55.13 -0.14
CA PRO A 157 9.20 54.17 -0.94
C PRO A 157 9.91 53.10 -0.12
N GLY A 158 10.02 53.28 1.20
CA GLY A 158 10.59 52.29 2.13
C GLY A 158 9.66 51.11 2.43
N LEU A 159 8.46 51.05 1.86
CA LEU A 159 7.55 49.93 2.02
C LEU A 159 7.91 48.77 1.09
N SER A 160 8.10 47.59 1.68
CA SER A 160 8.17 46.34 0.92
C SER A 160 6.81 46.02 0.27
N ASP A 161 6.82 45.28 -0.84
CA ASP A 161 5.58 44.89 -1.51
C ASP A 161 4.67 44.04 -0.62
N PHE A 162 5.24 43.25 0.29
CA PHE A 162 4.48 42.54 1.31
C PHE A 162 3.71 43.51 2.24
N GLN A 163 4.35 44.60 2.70
CA GLN A 163 3.68 45.60 3.53
C GLN A 163 2.60 46.36 2.75
N LYS A 164 2.86 46.70 1.48
CA LYS A 164 1.86 47.33 0.60
C LYS A 164 0.63 46.44 0.44
N ARG A 165 0.83 45.15 0.15
CA ARG A 165 -0.25 44.15 0.03
C ARG A 165 -1.07 44.07 1.31
N ILE A 166 -0.44 44.00 2.49
CA ILE A 166 -1.16 43.97 3.76
C ILE A 166 -2.06 45.21 3.93
N LEU A 167 -1.55 46.41 3.64
CA LEU A 167 -2.31 47.66 3.77
C LEU A 167 -3.52 47.68 2.83
N VAL A 168 -3.35 47.21 1.59
CA VAL A 168 -4.40 47.12 0.58
C VAL A 168 -5.47 46.13 1.03
N VAL A 169 -5.07 44.93 1.42
CA VAL A 169 -5.99 43.87 1.88
C VAL A 169 -6.78 44.29 3.12
N ASP A 170 -6.17 45.05 4.04
CA ASP A 170 -6.86 45.58 5.22
C ASP A 170 -7.95 46.61 4.84
N SER A 171 -7.71 47.38 3.79
CA SER A 171 -8.66 48.38 3.27
C SER A 171 -9.79 47.79 2.42
N LEU A 172 -9.65 46.57 1.89
CA LEU A 172 -10.72 45.89 1.16
C LEU A 172 -11.84 45.43 2.11
N LYS A 173 -13.09 45.62 1.68
CA LYS A 173 -14.33 45.21 2.38
C LYS A 173 -15.33 44.63 1.36
N GLY A 174 -16.38 43.97 1.87
CA GLY A 174 -17.51 43.51 1.05
C GLY A 174 -17.09 42.63 -0.14
N ASP A 175 -17.67 42.92 -1.30
CA ASP A 175 -17.46 42.15 -2.53
C ASP A 175 -16.01 42.22 -3.02
N ALA A 176 -15.32 43.36 -2.82
CA ALA A 176 -13.91 43.50 -3.18
C ALA A 176 -13.00 42.57 -2.36
N ARG A 177 -13.31 42.38 -1.06
CA ARG A 177 -12.56 41.44 -0.22
C ARG A 177 -12.84 39.99 -0.61
N SER A 178 -14.12 39.65 -0.83
CA SER A 178 -14.52 38.31 -1.26
C SER A 178 -13.92 37.94 -2.61
N TRP A 179 -13.78 38.90 -3.53
CA TRP A 179 -13.11 38.69 -4.82
C TRP A 179 -11.61 38.44 -4.64
N TYR A 180 -10.93 39.25 -3.81
CA TYR A 180 -9.50 39.08 -3.55
C TYR A 180 -9.17 37.72 -2.91
N ASP A 181 -9.97 37.28 -1.93
CA ASP A 181 -9.76 36.00 -1.25
C ASP A 181 -10.05 34.78 -2.15
N ALA A 182 -10.76 34.96 -3.27
CA ALA A 182 -11.09 33.92 -4.24
C ALA A 182 -10.06 33.79 -5.39
N GLU A 183 -9.16 34.76 -5.53
CA GLU A 183 -8.14 34.77 -6.59
C GLU A 183 -6.91 33.94 -6.15
N PRO A 184 -6.34 33.06 -7.01
CA PRO A 184 -5.14 32.30 -6.66
C PRO A 184 -3.92 33.20 -6.46
N ASP A 185 -3.15 32.99 -5.38
CA ASP A 185 -1.94 33.77 -5.03
C ASP A 185 -0.88 33.84 -6.15
N GLY A 186 -0.91 32.92 -7.11
CA GLY A 186 -0.01 32.86 -8.26
C GLY A 186 -0.23 33.94 -9.33
N ASN A 187 -1.30 34.74 -9.23
CA ASN A 187 -1.61 35.83 -10.16
C ASN A 187 -1.19 37.22 -9.65
N ILE A 188 -0.53 37.33 -8.48
CA ILE A 188 -0.19 38.60 -7.85
C ILE A 188 1.34 38.76 -7.77
N ASP A 189 1.93 39.44 -8.76
CA ASP A 189 3.39 39.62 -8.89
C ASP A 189 3.94 40.80 -8.08
N ILE A 190 3.33 41.98 -8.22
CA ILE A 190 3.66 43.21 -7.49
C ILE A 190 2.38 43.82 -6.92
N TRP A 191 2.48 44.87 -6.09
CA TRP A 191 1.30 45.68 -5.77
C TRP A 191 0.72 46.27 -7.07
#